data_AF-A0A8J8AN21-F1
#
_entry.id   AF-A0A8J8AN21-F1
#
_cell.length_a   1.000
_cell.length_b   1.000
_cell.length_c   1.000
_cell.angle_alpha   90.00
_cell.angle_beta   90.00
_cell.angle_gamma   90.00
#
_symmetry.space_group_name_H-M   'P 1'
#
loop_
_entity.id
_entity.type
_entity.pdbx_description
1 polymer ?
#
loop_
_entity_poly.entity_id
_entity_poly.type
_entity_poly.pdbx_seq_one_letter_code
_entity_poly.pdbx_strand_id
1 'polypeptide(L)'
;MKISELEKSKIVTEEEIKDLPEPVQGYLRYTQVIGKEKINTVRLKQSGHFRMKEDQRWMPITAEQYFSVDSAEFIWMAEVKAAPLL
;
A
#
# COMPACT_ATOMS: atom_id res chain seq x y z
N MET A 1 8.65 26.78 1.94
CA MET A 1 7.93 25.50 2.09
C MET A 1 7.62 25.32 3.56
N LYS A 2 6.37 25.56 3.97
CA LYS A 2 5.98 25.47 5.39
C LYS A 2 5.81 23.98 5.71
N ILE A 3 6.75 23.44 6.48
CA ILE A 3 6.63 22.12 7.15
C ILE A 3 5.69 22.32 8.36
N SER A 4 4.48 22.83 8.12
CA SER A 4 3.47 23.01 9.16
C SER A 4 2.42 21.94 8.94
N GLU A 5 2.30 21.06 9.94
CA GLU A 5 1.46 19.86 9.99
C GLU A 5 2.08 18.62 9.35
N LEU A 6 3.20 18.16 9.92
CA LEU A 6 3.29 16.72 10.22
C LEU A 6 2.08 16.43 11.11
N GLU A 7 0.96 16.00 10.51
CA GLU A 7 -0.24 15.58 11.24
C GLU A 7 0.22 14.67 12.38
N LYS A 8 -0.09 15.04 13.62
CA LYS A 8 0.12 14.17 14.77
C LYS A 8 -0.47 12.81 14.40
N SER A 9 0.38 11.79 14.37
CA SER A 9 -0.04 10.40 14.20
C SER A 9 -1.20 10.15 15.17
N LYS A 10 -2.42 10.09 14.63
CA LYS A 10 -3.60 9.83 15.44
C LYS A 10 -3.57 8.34 15.77
N ILE A 11 -3.59 8.04 17.06
CA ILE A 11 -3.77 6.67 17.52
C ILE A 11 -5.18 6.24 17.13
N VAL A 12 -5.31 5.07 16.50
CA VAL A 12 -6.64 4.52 16.17
C VAL A 12 -7.36 4.19 17.47
N THR A 13 -8.55 4.76 17.65
CA THR A 13 -9.34 4.57 18.87
C THR A 13 -10.58 3.72 18.65
N GLU A 14 -11.11 3.22 19.76
CA GLU A 14 -12.37 2.49 19.80
C GLU A 14 -13.56 3.32 19.27
N GLU A 15 -13.60 4.60 19.62
CA GLU A 15 -14.70 5.49 19.22
C GLU A 15 -14.67 5.78 17.71
N GLU A 16 -13.49 5.84 17.08
CA GLU A 16 -13.35 6.07 15.64
C GLU A 16 -13.95 4.94 14.79
N ILE A 17 -14.02 3.71 15.30
CA ILE A 17 -14.54 2.57 14.54
C ILE A 17 -16.02 2.30 14.82
N LYS A 18 -16.61 2.94 15.84
CA LYS A 18 -17.97 2.67 16.33
C LYS A 18 -19.06 2.87 15.28
N ASP A 19 -18.85 3.84 14.37
CA ASP A 19 -19.79 4.18 13.30
C ASP A 19 -19.57 3.36 12.01
N LEU A 20 -18.55 2.48 11.99
CA LEU A 20 -18.28 1.61 10.83
C LEU A 20 -19.21 0.38 10.83
N PRO A 21 -19.48 -0.25 9.68
CA PRO A 21 -20.24 -1.50 9.64
C PRO A 21 -19.60 -2.59 10.52
N GLU A 22 -20.43 -3.42 11.15
CA GLU A 22 -19.99 -4.45 12.11
C GLU A 22 -18.85 -5.35 11.59
N PRO A 23 -18.85 -5.82 10.32
CA PRO A 23 -17.73 -6.60 9.79
C PRO A 23 -16.41 -5.83 9.75
N VAL A 24 -16.45 -4.53 9.53
CA VAL A 24 -15.27 -3.66 9.50
C VAL A 24 -14.73 -3.47 10.91
N GLN A 25 -15.60 -3.24 11.89
CA GLN A 25 -15.21 -3.18 13.30
C GLN A 25 -14.51 -4.46 13.74
N GLY A 26 -15.11 -5.62 13.44
CA GLY A 26 -14.56 -6.93 13.76
C GLY A 26 -13.17 -7.14 13.15
N TYR A 27 -12.98 -6.76 11.88
CA TYR A 27 -11.69 -6.86 11.21
C TYR A 27 -10.62 -5.95 11.82
N LEU A 28 -10.96 -4.70 12.17
CA LEU A 28 -10.00 -3.76 12.78
C LEU A 28 -9.58 -4.21 14.19
N ARG A 29 -10.49 -4.83 14.95
CA ARG A 29 -10.16 -5.49 16.23
C ARG A 29 -9.25 -6.70 16.03
N TYR A 30 -9.61 -7.57 15.09
CA TYR A 30 -8.86 -8.79 14.77
C TYR A 30 -7.41 -8.49 14.36
N THR A 31 -7.20 -7.45 13.57
CA THR A 31 -5.86 -6.98 13.14
C THR A 31 -5.10 -6.22 14.23
N GLN A 32 -5.72 -5.98 15.39
CA GLN A 32 -5.14 -5.30 16.54
C GLN A 32 -4.61 -3.90 16.19
N VAL A 33 -5.34 -3.14 15.36
CA VAL A 33 -4.92 -1.78 14.98
C VAL A 33 -5.28 -0.74 16.05
N ILE A 34 -6.26 -1.03 16.91
CA ILE A 34 -6.67 -0.14 18.00
C ILE A 34 -5.50 0.06 18.97
N GLY A 35 -5.25 1.31 19.35
CA GLY A 35 -4.13 1.71 20.20
C GLY A 35 -2.80 1.84 19.44
N LYS A 36 -2.77 1.59 18.12
CA LYS A 36 -1.61 1.81 17.26
C LYS A 36 -1.75 3.11 16.47
N GLU A 37 -0.62 3.62 16.02
CA GLU A 37 -0.56 4.73 15.08
C GLU A 37 -1.31 4.41 13.78
N LYS A 38 -2.07 5.39 13.28
CA LYS A 38 -2.79 5.27 12.02
C LYS A 38 -1.81 5.09 10.85
N ILE A 39 -2.10 4.10 10.01
CA ILE A 39 -1.31 3.83 8.81
C ILE A 39 -1.81 4.75 7.70
N ASN A 40 -0.96 5.69 7.28
CA ASN A 40 -1.27 6.61 6.18
C ASN A 40 -0.62 6.22 4.86
N THR A 41 0.49 5.47 4.90
CA THR A 41 1.25 5.08 3.71
C THR A 41 1.66 3.62 3.77
N VAL A 42 1.55 2.92 2.63
CA VAL A 42 2.02 1.54 2.46
C VAL A 42 2.97 1.48 1.28
N ARG A 43 4.17 0.90 1.50
CA ARG A 43 5.11 0.53 0.44
C ARG A 43 5.08 -0.97 0.24
N LEU A 44 4.70 -1.41 -0.96
CA LEU A 44 4.80 -2.80 -1.37
C LEU A 44 6.07 -3.03 -2.19
N LYS A 45 6.73 -4.16 -1.94
CA LYS A 45 7.77 -4.72 -2.81
C LYS A 45 7.23 -5.99 -3.43
N GLN A 46 7.26 -6.06 -4.75
CA GLN A 46 6.68 -7.14 -5.53
C GLN A 46 7.77 -7.77 -6.40
N SER A 47 7.68 -9.08 -6.57
CA SER A 47 8.50 -9.83 -7.53
C SER A 47 7.61 -10.83 -8.25
N GLY A 48 7.92 -11.12 -9.50
CA GLY A 48 7.12 -12.05 -10.29
C GLY A 48 7.53 -12.08 -11.75
N HIS A 49 6.57 -12.34 -12.62
CA HIS A 49 6.76 -12.36 -14.06
C HIS A 49 5.73 -11.47 -14.75
N PHE A 50 6.13 -10.81 -15.84
CA PHE A 50 5.29 -9.93 -16.65
C PHE A 50 5.45 -10.27 -18.14
N ARG A 51 4.35 -10.23 -18.91
CA ARG A 51 4.39 -10.28 -20.39
C ARG A 51 3.83 -8.97 -20.94
N MET A 52 4.53 -8.33 -21.88
CA MET A 52 4.09 -7.02 -22.43
C MET A 52 3.01 -7.18 -23.52
N LYS A 53 2.90 -8.37 -24.10
CA LYS A 53 1.88 -8.75 -25.09
C LYS A 53 1.46 -10.20 -24.87
N GLU A 54 0.29 -10.57 -25.37
CA GLU A 54 -0.27 -11.92 -25.22
C GLU A 54 0.72 -13.02 -25.65
N ASP A 55 1.36 -12.85 -26.82
CA ASP A 55 2.27 -13.85 -27.39
C ASP A 55 3.74 -13.72 -26.95
N GLN A 56 4.04 -12.79 -26.04
CA GLN A 56 5.42 -12.61 -25.56
C GLN A 56 5.77 -13.53 -24.39
N ARG A 57 7.05 -13.87 -24.28
CA ARG A 57 7.59 -14.62 -23.14
C ARG A 57 7.41 -13.81 -21.86
N TRP A 58 7.11 -14.52 -20.77
CA TRP A 58 7.15 -13.98 -19.42
C TRP A 58 8.59 -13.57 -19.07
N MET A 59 8.75 -12.35 -18.56
CA MET A 59 10.03 -11.78 -18.14
C MET A 59 9.98 -11.51 -16.63
N PRO A 60 11.07 -11.77 -15.89
CA PRO A 60 11.09 -11.47 -14.46
C PRO A 60 10.97 -9.95 -14.23
N ILE A 61 10.17 -9.59 -13.24
CA ILE A 61 9.88 -8.22 -12.84
C ILE A 61 10.12 -8.05 -11.34
N THR A 62 10.64 -6.89 -10.97
CA THR A 62 10.57 -6.35 -9.61
C THR A 62 9.81 -5.04 -9.65
N ALA A 63 8.94 -4.80 -8.68
CA ALA A 63 8.19 -3.56 -8.61
C ALA A 63 8.07 -3.03 -7.19
N GLU A 64 7.95 -1.72 -7.08
CA GLU A 64 7.59 -1.03 -5.86
C GLU A 64 6.30 -0.24 -6.08
N GLN A 65 5.39 -0.32 -5.12
CA GLN A 65 4.13 0.42 -5.15
C GLN A 65 3.94 1.21 -3.86
N TYR A 66 3.44 2.43 -3.99
CA TYR A 66 3.14 3.30 -2.85
C TYR A 66 1.64 3.62 -2.86
N PHE A 67 0.99 3.38 -1.73
CA PHE A 67 -0.37 3.81 -1.46
C PHE A 67 -0.34 4.89 -0.39
N SER A 68 -1.10 5.97 -0.62
CA SER A 68 -1.30 7.05 0.35
C SER A 68 -2.78 7.28 0.57
N VAL A 69 -3.19 7.57 1.80
CA VAL A 69 -4.55 8.03 2.12
C VAL A 69 -4.73 9.53 1.90
N ASP A 70 -3.63 10.28 1.82
CA ASP A 70 -3.62 11.74 1.71
C ASP A 70 -3.77 12.23 0.26
N SER A 71 -3.43 11.37 -0.71
CA SER A 71 -3.53 11.66 -2.14
C SER A 71 -3.96 10.42 -2.93
N ALA A 72 -4.87 10.62 -3.89
CA ALA A 72 -5.30 9.58 -4.82
C ALA A 72 -4.28 9.43 -5.96
N GLU A 73 -3.16 8.77 -5.67
CA GLU A 73 -2.06 8.61 -6.62
C GLU A 73 -1.80 7.14 -6.92
N PHE A 74 -1.42 6.85 -8.17
CA PHE A 74 -0.95 5.54 -8.59
C PHE A 74 0.56 5.59 -8.84
N ILE A 75 1.33 5.43 -7.76
CA ILE A 75 2.79 5.38 -7.82
C ILE A 75 3.21 3.90 -7.88
N TRP A 76 3.48 3.42 -9.09
CA TRP A 76 3.95 2.07 -9.35
C TRP A 76 5.19 2.12 -10.26
N MET A 77 6.33 1.68 -9.72
CA MET A 77 7.59 1.60 -10.45
C MET A 77 7.97 0.15 -10.66
N ALA A 78 8.19 -0.23 -11.91
CA ALA A 78 8.53 -1.58 -12.28
C ALA A 78 9.80 -1.62 -13.13
N GLU A 79 10.64 -2.60 -12.82
CA GLU A 79 11.82 -2.95 -13.60
C GLU A 79 11.64 -4.34 -14.19
N VAL A 80 11.74 -4.43 -15.52
CA VAL A 80 11.63 -5.69 -16.26
C VAL A 80 12.97 -6.03 -16.86
N LYS A 81 13.49 -7.22 -16.55
CA LYS A 81 14.71 -7.71 -17.18
C LYS A 81 14.36 -8.35 -18.52
N ALA A 82 14.41 -7.55 -19.59
CA ALA A 82 14.00 -7.95 -20.94
C ALA A 82 14.91 -9.01 -21.58
N ALA A 83 16.17 -9.10 -21.14
CA ALA A 83 17.11 -10.14 -21.53
C ALA A 83 17.90 -10.59 -20.29
N PRO A 84 17.34 -11.46 -19.43
CA PRO A 84 17.99 -11.79 -18.16
C PRO A 84 19.22 -12.71 -18.33
N LEU A 85 19.51 -13.16 -19.56
CA LEU A 85 20.56 -14.13 -19.89
C LEU A 85 21.48 -13.66 -21.05
N LEU A 86 21.34 -12.42 -21.53
CA LEU A 86 22.29 -11.75 -22.43
C LEU A 86 22.92 -10.57 -21.68
#